data_AF-A0A0N4YWH8-F1
#
_entry.id   AF-A0A0N4YWH8-F1
#
_cell.length_a   1.000
_cell.length_b   1.000
_cell.length_c   1.000
_cell.angle_alpha   90.00
_cell.angle_beta   90.00
_cell.angle_gamma   90.00
#
_symmetry.space_group_name_H-M   'P 1'
#
loop_
_entity.id
_entity.type
_entity.pdbx_description
1 polymer ?
#
loop_
_entity_poly.entity_id
_entity_poly.type
_entity_poly.pdbx_seq_one_letter_code
_entity_poly.pdbx_strand_id
1 'polypeptide(L)'
;MEKFFPEGDEKLILLDRCAAALDVEFFRTALDKLNNRYPELLNIEPPRTSVDVLRTLPHLNRPNDDWFYDFVEALSRDPYNRAVLWYLLPNYEEVLENRIIERRCRRSSANRKQEELIEEELIVTEMRKPSDYAKFRTSLYDDLEEPEGLHLRAYQEELVEPALRGKNTIACAPTGSGKTEVAIYVAVSHLNEKESKKEPARVAMLVPRTPLVDQQKYRFHKYVRGRYYVEGFHGSGLKGSSRRDSVLACDIVVMTPQILL
;
A
#
# COMPACT_ATOMS: atom_id res chain seq x y z
N MET A 1 21.64 -0.35 14.93
CA MET A 1 22.37 -1.62 15.19
C MET A 1 21.89 -2.33 16.46
N GLU A 2 21.59 -1.61 17.54
CA GLU A 2 20.85 -2.16 18.71
C GLU A 2 19.52 -2.84 18.32
N LYS A 3 18.93 -2.44 17.19
CA LYS A 3 17.69 -3.01 16.64
C LYS A 3 17.80 -4.48 16.19
N PHE A 4 18.99 -4.97 15.83
CA PHE A 4 19.14 -6.28 15.16
C PHE A 4 20.13 -7.23 15.83
N PHE A 5 21.05 -6.70 16.64
CA PHE A 5 21.98 -7.51 17.41
C PHE A 5 21.80 -7.16 18.89
N PRO A 6 21.48 -8.14 19.76
CA PRO A 6 21.41 -7.91 21.20
C PRO A 6 22.76 -7.42 21.73
N GLU A 7 22.78 -6.81 22.92
CA GLU A 7 24.01 -6.32 23.55
C GLU A 7 24.67 -7.39 24.44
N GLY A 8 25.96 -7.21 24.73
CA GLY A 8 26.71 -8.09 25.65
C GLY A 8 26.91 -9.51 25.13
N ASP A 9 26.92 -10.48 26.05
CA ASP A 9 27.23 -11.89 25.77
C ASP A 9 26.19 -12.58 24.87
N GLU A 10 24.94 -12.12 24.88
CA GLU A 10 23.88 -12.63 24.00
C GLU A 10 24.18 -12.38 22.52
N LYS A 11 24.87 -11.27 22.21
CA LYS A 11 25.36 -10.96 20.86
C LYS A 11 26.33 -12.01 20.36
N LEU A 12 27.27 -12.40 21.22
CA LEU A 12 28.33 -13.35 20.88
C LEU A 12 27.73 -14.73 20.65
N ILE A 13 26.80 -15.16 21.52
CA ILE A 13 26.10 -16.43 21.40
C ILE A 13 25.26 -16.50 20.11
N LEU A 14 24.54 -15.41 19.78
CA LEU A 14 23.76 -15.32 18.55
C LEU A 14 24.65 -15.43 17.31
N LEU A 15 25.74 -14.65 17.27
CA LEU A 15 26.68 -14.65 16.14
C LEU A 15 27.39 -15.98 15.98
N ASP A 16 27.73 -16.67 17.07
CA ASP A 16 28.38 -17.98 17.02
C ASP A 16 27.44 -19.08 16.49
N ARG A 17 26.14 -19.02 16.85
CA ARG A 17 25.10 -19.91 16.26
C ARG A 17 24.91 -19.65 14.77
N CYS A 18 24.85 -18.38 14.38
CA CYS A 18 24.77 -17.99 12.98
C CYS A 18 26.02 -18.44 12.21
N ALA A 19 27.20 -18.35 12.82
CA ALA A 19 28.46 -18.75 12.21
C ALA A 19 28.55 -20.26 11.99
N ALA A 20 28.03 -21.05 12.93
CA ALA A 20 27.96 -22.50 12.79
C ALA A 20 27.05 -22.95 11.64
N ALA A 21 26.07 -22.12 11.24
CA ALA A 21 25.12 -22.40 10.17
C ALA A 21 25.46 -21.70 8.84
N LEU A 22 26.48 -20.86 8.80
CA LEU A 22 26.85 -20.06 7.61
C LEU A 22 27.99 -20.73 6.84
N ASP A 23 27.73 -21.08 5.59
CA ASP A 23 28.72 -21.47 4.61
C ASP A 23 29.15 -20.26 3.76
N VAL A 24 30.39 -19.83 3.95
CA VAL A 24 30.96 -18.60 3.37
C VAL A 24 31.14 -18.71 1.84
N GLU A 25 31.39 -19.90 1.30
CA GLU A 25 31.60 -20.08 -0.15
C GLU A 25 30.29 -19.97 -0.94
N PHE A 26 29.24 -20.64 -0.45
CA PHE A 26 27.91 -20.52 -1.03
C PHE A 26 27.33 -19.11 -0.87
N PHE A 27 27.60 -18.49 0.29
CA PHE A 27 27.15 -17.14 0.58
C PHE A 27 27.74 -16.11 -0.41
N ARG A 28 29.04 -16.17 -0.72
CA ARG A 28 29.67 -15.31 -1.75
C ARG A 28 29.03 -15.49 -3.12
N THR A 29 28.81 -16.74 -3.51
CA THR A 29 28.16 -17.08 -4.79
C THR A 29 26.74 -16.49 -4.88
N ALA A 30 26.00 -16.48 -3.77
CA ALA A 30 24.67 -15.89 -3.70
C ALA A 30 24.71 -14.35 -3.81
N LEU A 31 25.69 -13.69 -3.17
CA LEU A 31 25.86 -12.24 -3.27
C LEU A 31 26.23 -11.79 -4.69
N ASP A 32 27.11 -12.52 -5.39
CA ASP A 32 27.47 -12.24 -6.78
C ASP A 32 26.24 -12.34 -7.70
N LYS A 33 25.42 -13.38 -7.52
CA LYS A 33 24.19 -13.59 -8.31
C LYS A 33 23.14 -12.50 -8.09
N LEU A 34 23.15 -11.82 -6.96
CA LEU A 34 22.18 -10.78 -6.61
C LEU A 34 22.59 -9.38 -7.06
N ASN A 35 23.71 -9.24 -7.77
CA ASN A 35 24.27 -7.96 -8.17
C ASN A 35 24.40 -7.02 -6.95
N ASN A 36 24.96 -7.58 -5.87
CA ASN A 36 25.08 -6.91 -4.59
C ASN A 36 25.91 -5.62 -4.74
N ARG A 37 25.41 -4.52 -4.17
CA ARG A 37 26.00 -3.18 -4.30
C ARG A 37 27.14 -2.91 -3.31
N TYR A 38 27.47 -3.86 -2.43
CA TYR A 38 28.45 -3.70 -1.36
C TYR A 38 29.71 -4.53 -1.65
N PRO A 39 30.73 -3.96 -2.32
CA PRO A 39 31.96 -4.67 -2.68
C PRO A 39 32.75 -5.15 -1.46
N GLU A 40 32.53 -4.56 -0.28
CA GLU A 40 33.17 -4.99 0.97
C GLU A 40 32.67 -6.36 1.46
N LEU A 41 31.46 -6.79 1.04
CA LEU A 41 30.95 -8.14 1.30
C LEU A 41 31.57 -9.18 0.37
N LEU A 42 32.06 -8.74 -0.81
CA LEU A 42 32.71 -9.59 -1.80
C LEU A 42 34.22 -9.73 -1.54
N ASN A 43 34.86 -8.69 -1.00
CA ASN A 43 36.31 -8.63 -0.71
C ASN A 43 36.73 -9.23 0.66
N ILE A 44 35.94 -10.13 1.23
CA ILE A 44 36.32 -10.84 2.47
C ILE A 44 37.43 -11.86 2.16
N GLU A 45 38.70 -11.44 2.14
CA GLU A 45 39.83 -12.33 1.81
C GLU A 45 39.85 -13.60 2.70
N PRO A 46 40.04 -14.80 2.12
CA PRO A 46 40.33 -16.00 2.92
C PRO A 46 41.67 -15.83 3.66
N PRO A 47 41.83 -16.31 4.92
CA PRO A 47 41.03 -17.30 5.62
C PRO A 47 40.25 -16.64 6.77
N ARG A 48 39.05 -16.13 6.49
CA ARG A 48 38.13 -15.67 7.54
C ARG A 48 37.06 -16.73 7.74
N THR A 49 36.97 -17.23 8.97
CA THR A 49 35.92 -18.17 9.38
C THR A 49 34.54 -17.50 9.27
N SER A 50 33.46 -18.27 9.20
CA SER A 50 32.09 -17.74 9.24
C SER A 50 31.84 -16.80 10.43
N VAL A 51 32.55 -17.06 11.54
CA VAL A 51 32.60 -16.21 12.74
C VAL A 51 33.19 -14.84 12.44
N ASP A 52 34.33 -14.79 11.75
CA ASP A 52 35.00 -13.53 11.40
C ASP A 52 34.16 -12.67 10.46
N VAL A 53 33.43 -13.30 9.54
CA VAL A 53 32.49 -12.61 8.65
C VAL A 53 31.37 -11.98 9.47
N LEU A 54 30.67 -12.76 10.27
CA LEU A 54 29.51 -12.27 11.03
C LEU A 54 29.90 -11.25 12.10
N ARG A 55 31.09 -11.35 12.68
CA ARG A 55 31.61 -10.37 13.64
C ARG A 55 32.08 -9.08 13.00
N THR A 56 32.48 -9.10 11.72
CA THR A 56 32.90 -7.88 10.99
C THR A 56 31.72 -7.11 10.39
N LEU A 57 30.62 -7.78 10.01
CA LEU A 57 29.43 -7.17 9.42
C LEU A 57 28.88 -5.94 10.19
N PRO A 58 28.77 -5.95 11.54
CA PRO A 58 28.28 -4.80 12.29
C PRO A 58 29.24 -3.60 12.25
N HIS A 59 30.53 -3.83 12.05
CA HIS A 59 31.54 -2.77 12.10
C HIS A 59 31.80 -2.09 10.75
N LEU A 60 31.08 -2.49 9.70
CA LEU A 60 31.21 -1.90 8.38
C LEU A 60 30.56 -0.50 8.37
N ASN A 61 31.38 0.53 8.11
CA ASN A 61 30.92 1.91 8.03
C ASN A 61 30.08 2.11 6.77
N ARG A 62 28.76 2.32 6.92
CA ARG A 62 27.81 2.35 5.81
C ARG A 62 26.81 3.49 5.93
N PRO A 63 26.36 4.06 4.80
CA PRO A 63 25.47 5.23 4.79
C PRO A 63 24.04 4.91 5.23
N ASN A 64 23.60 3.65 5.14
CA ASN A 64 22.25 3.21 5.49
C ASN A 64 22.25 1.73 5.91
N ASP A 65 21.21 1.31 6.63
CA ASP A 65 21.03 -0.10 7.05
C ASP A 65 20.60 -1.04 5.91
N ASP A 66 20.56 -0.56 4.65
CA ASP A 66 20.04 -1.32 3.52
C ASP A 66 20.85 -2.59 3.23
N TRP A 67 22.14 -2.58 3.53
CA TRP A 67 23.02 -3.74 3.41
C TRP A 67 22.55 -4.96 4.19
N PHE A 68 21.93 -4.75 5.36
CA PHE A 68 21.52 -5.85 6.24
C PHE A 68 20.33 -6.59 5.64
N TYR A 69 19.42 -5.86 5.00
CA TYR A 69 18.29 -6.45 4.31
C TYR A 69 18.73 -7.15 3.02
N ASP A 70 19.72 -6.60 2.30
CA ASP A 70 20.30 -7.29 1.14
C ASP A 70 21.04 -8.57 1.56
N PHE A 71 21.70 -8.54 2.74
CA PHE A 71 22.32 -9.71 3.36
C PHE A 71 21.28 -10.79 3.71
N VAL A 72 20.18 -10.42 4.37
CA VAL A 72 19.08 -11.32 4.72
C VAL A 72 18.36 -11.85 3.47
N GLU A 73 18.18 -11.03 2.45
CA GLU A 73 17.63 -11.44 1.16
C GLU A 73 18.54 -12.43 0.43
N ALA A 74 19.86 -12.27 0.52
CA ALA A 74 20.81 -13.23 -0.02
C ALA A 74 20.74 -14.59 0.70
N LEU A 75 20.69 -14.58 2.03
CA LEU A 75 20.54 -15.81 2.82
C LEU A 75 19.21 -16.52 2.56
N SER A 76 18.12 -15.79 2.31
CA SER A 76 16.80 -16.42 2.10
C SER A 76 16.67 -17.14 0.76
N ARG A 77 17.42 -16.66 -0.25
CA ARG A 77 17.48 -17.22 -1.61
C ARG A 77 18.49 -18.35 -1.75
N ASP A 78 19.40 -18.52 -0.79
CA ASP A 78 20.38 -19.59 -0.77
C ASP A 78 19.92 -20.75 0.14
N PRO A 79 19.61 -21.94 -0.42
CA PRO A 79 19.17 -23.10 0.35
C PRO A 79 20.14 -23.52 1.47
N TYR A 80 21.44 -23.34 1.27
CA TYR A 80 22.47 -23.78 2.23
C TYR A 80 22.59 -22.83 3.42
N ASN A 81 22.32 -21.55 3.21
CA ASN A 81 22.51 -20.50 4.20
C ASN A 81 21.20 -19.99 4.83
N ARG A 82 20.05 -20.45 4.33
CA ARG A 82 18.72 -20.09 4.86
C ARG A 82 18.56 -20.46 6.34
N ALA A 83 19.24 -21.50 6.82
CA ALA A 83 19.21 -21.91 8.22
C ALA A 83 19.72 -20.82 9.18
N VAL A 84 20.63 -19.94 8.71
CA VAL A 84 21.13 -18.81 9.50
C VAL A 84 20.00 -17.86 9.91
N LEU A 85 18.98 -17.70 9.07
CA LEU A 85 17.86 -16.79 9.32
C LEU A 85 16.99 -17.21 10.51
N TRP A 86 16.93 -18.50 10.82
CA TRP A 86 16.21 -18.99 12.01
C TRP A 86 16.81 -18.49 13.31
N TYR A 87 18.12 -18.24 13.32
CA TYR A 87 18.82 -17.70 14.47
C TYR A 87 18.86 -16.18 14.40
N LEU A 88 19.26 -15.63 13.25
CA LEU A 88 19.52 -14.20 13.08
C LEU A 88 18.25 -13.36 13.12
N LEU A 89 17.16 -13.83 12.49
CA LEU A 89 15.94 -13.05 12.34
C LEU A 89 14.74 -13.98 12.04
N PRO A 90 14.11 -14.57 13.07
CA PRO A 90 13.01 -15.53 12.89
C PRO A 90 11.82 -15.00 12.08
N ASN A 91 11.59 -13.68 12.11
CA ASN A 91 10.55 -12.98 11.36
C ASN A 91 11.07 -12.30 10.07
N TYR A 92 12.12 -12.85 9.44
CA TYR A 92 12.77 -12.21 8.30
C TYR A 92 11.84 -11.92 7.11
N GLU A 93 10.79 -12.73 6.89
CA GLU A 93 9.86 -12.54 5.76
C GLU A 93 9.10 -11.22 5.89
N GLU A 94 8.49 -10.97 7.04
CA GLU A 94 7.80 -9.72 7.35
C GLU A 94 8.76 -8.52 7.32
N VAL A 95 9.99 -8.70 7.82
CA VAL A 95 11.00 -7.64 7.85
C VAL A 95 11.47 -7.26 6.44
N LEU A 96 11.63 -8.24 5.55
CA LEU A 96 11.97 -7.98 4.14
C LEU A 96 10.81 -7.32 3.39
N GLU A 97 9.57 -7.78 3.60
CA GLU A 97 8.38 -7.16 2.99
C GLU A 97 8.25 -5.69 3.38
N ASN A 98 8.33 -5.39 4.69
CA ASN A 98 8.29 -4.03 5.20
C ASN A 98 9.42 -3.17 4.62
N ARG A 99 10.64 -3.72 4.46
CA ARG A 99 11.75 -2.96 3.87
C ARG A 99 11.58 -2.71 2.38
N ILE A 100 11.00 -3.66 1.64
CA ILE A 100 10.68 -3.46 0.22
C ILE A 100 9.66 -2.32 0.07
N ILE A 101 8.66 -2.26 0.96
CA ILE A 101 7.68 -1.16 1.02
C ILE A 101 8.41 0.16 1.31
N GLU A 102 9.25 0.22 2.35
CA GLU A 102 10.04 1.42 2.68
C GLU A 102 10.94 1.87 1.52
N ARG A 103 11.63 0.96 0.85
CA ARG A 103 12.48 1.26 -0.32
C ARG A 103 11.67 1.79 -1.49
N ARG A 104 10.47 1.26 -1.74
CA ARG A 104 9.54 1.79 -2.75
C ARG A 104 9.09 3.19 -2.38
N CYS A 105 8.69 3.44 -1.14
CA CYS A 105 8.32 4.77 -0.66
C CYS A 105 9.50 5.76 -0.81
N ARG A 106 10.72 5.38 -0.41
CA ARG A 106 11.93 6.21 -0.58
C ARG A 106 12.27 6.49 -2.03
N ARG A 107 12.11 5.52 -2.94
CA ARG A 107 12.33 5.71 -4.38
C ARG A 107 11.24 6.59 -5.00
N SER A 108 9.99 6.46 -4.59
CA SER A 108 8.93 7.40 -4.96
C SER A 108 9.19 8.82 -4.44
N SER A 109 9.82 8.95 -3.25
CA SER A 109 10.26 10.24 -2.71
C SER A 109 11.56 10.78 -3.35
N ALA A 110 12.46 9.92 -3.83
CA ALA A 110 13.72 10.30 -4.47
C ALA A 110 13.54 10.63 -5.96
N ASN A 111 12.65 9.91 -6.68
CA ASN A 111 12.21 10.34 -8.01
C ASN A 111 11.44 11.67 -7.97
N ARG A 112 10.84 12.03 -6.83
CA ARG A 112 10.31 13.38 -6.58
C ARG A 112 11.38 14.46 -6.41
N LYS A 113 12.62 14.13 -6.04
CA LYS A 113 13.68 15.12 -5.79
C LYS A 113 14.39 15.61 -7.05
N GLN A 114 14.27 14.91 -8.17
CA GLN A 114 14.94 15.31 -9.42
C GLN A 114 14.03 16.09 -10.37
N GLU A 115 12.72 16.15 -10.11
CA GLU A 115 11.78 16.86 -10.98
C GLU A 115 11.23 18.18 -10.43
N GLU A 116 11.43 18.56 -9.17
CA GLU A 116 10.81 19.80 -8.69
C GLU A 116 11.48 20.38 -7.43
N LEU A 117 12.02 21.59 -7.55
CA LEU A 117 11.95 22.57 -6.47
C LEU A 117 10.46 22.86 -6.21
N ILE A 118 9.80 22.04 -5.39
CA ILE A 118 8.49 22.39 -4.83
C ILE A 118 8.75 22.89 -3.41
N GLU A 119 8.36 24.15 -3.20
CA GLU A 119 8.09 24.77 -1.90
C GLU A 119 7.45 23.77 -0.95
N GLU A 120 7.77 23.82 0.35
CA GLU A 120 7.14 22.96 1.36
C GLU A 120 5.61 22.98 1.22
N GLU A 121 5.03 21.97 0.54
CA GLU A 121 3.59 21.83 0.37
C GLU A 121 3.01 21.69 1.79
N LEU A 122 2.36 22.75 2.26
CA LEU A 122 1.59 22.74 3.50
C LEU A 122 0.72 21.49 3.50
N ILE A 123 0.90 20.62 4.50
CA ILE A 123 0.07 19.43 4.68
C ILE A 123 -1.35 19.92 4.94
N VAL A 124 -2.19 19.92 3.90
CA VAL A 124 -3.60 20.28 4.00
C VAL A 124 -4.29 19.16 4.79
N THR A 125 -4.58 19.43 6.06
CA THR A 125 -5.30 18.52 6.98
C THR A 125 -6.81 18.61 6.81
N GLU A 126 -7.31 19.68 6.18
CA GLU A 126 -8.72 19.88 5.91
C GLU A 126 -9.18 19.14 4.65
N MET A 127 -10.40 18.63 4.70
CA MET A 127 -10.98 17.92 3.55
C MET A 127 -11.24 18.89 2.40
N ARG A 128 -10.57 18.64 1.26
CA ARG A 128 -10.78 19.37 0.00
C ARG A 128 -12.17 19.09 -0.56
N LYS A 129 -12.98 20.14 -0.72
CA LYS A 129 -14.37 20.02 -1.15
C LYS A 129 -14.45 19.66 -2.63
N PRO A 130 -15.32 18.72 -3.04
CA PRO A 130 -15.49 18.40 -4.45
C PRO A 130 -15.90 19.58 -5.33
N SER A 131 -16.65 20.54 -4.76
CA SER A 131 -17.05 21.80 -5.41
C SER A 131 -15.86 22.59 -5.98
N ASP A 132 -14.74 22.60 -5.25
CA ASP A 132 -13.58 23.45 -5.59
C ASP A 132 -12.86 22.92 -6.84
N TYR A 133 -13.12 21.66 -7.20
CA TYR A 133 -12.52 20.94 -8.31
C TYR A 133 -13.52 20.68 -9.45
N ALA A 134 -14.73 21.26 -9.41
CA ALA A 134 -15.79 21.00 -10.39
C ALA A 134 -15.36 21.23 -11.86
N LYS A 135 -14.41 22.14 -12.10
CA LYS A 135 -13.82 22.41 -13.43
C LYS A 135 -13.13 21.20 -14.09
N PHE A 136 -12.79 20.18 -13.32
CA PHE A 136 -12.11 18.97 -13.80
C PHE A 136 -13.06 17.80 -14.10
N ARG A 137 -14.38 18.01 -13.94
CA ARG A 137 -15.40 17.01 -14.29
C ARG A 137 -15.43 16.85 -15.81
N THR A 138 -15.25 15.62 -16.30
CA THR A 138 -15.11 15.30 -17.73
C THR A 138 -16.45 15.00 -18.39
N SER A 139 -17.44 14.59 -17.60
CA SER A 139 -18.72 14.06 -18.08
C SER A 139 -19.87 14.99 -17.68
N LEU A 140 -20.44 15.68 -18.67
CA LEU A 140 -21.74 16.34 -18.61
C LEU A 140 -22.85 15.42 -19.17
N TYR A 141 -22.70 14.08 -19.05
CA TYR A 141 -23.64 13.14 -19.66
C TYR A 141 -24.96 13.05 -18.88
N ASP A 142 -25.98 13.67 -19.49
CA ASP A 142 -27.42 13.37 -19.47
C ASP A 142 -28.07 13.00 -18.13
N ASP A 143 -28.40 14.05 -17.37
CA ASP A 143 -29.40 14.06 -16.29
C ASP A 143 -30.85 14.16 -16.84
N LEU A 144 -31.19 13.40 -17.89
CA LEU A 144 -32.56 13.38 -18.44
C LEU A 144 -33.48 12.36 -17.78
N GLU A 145 -32.92 11.38 -17.08
CA GLU A 145 -33.67 10.33 -16.36
C GLU A 145 -33.57 10.53 -14.84
N GLU A 146 -34.70 10.44 -14.16
CA GLU A 146 -34.75 10.50 -12.69
C GLU A 146 -34.01 9.31 -12.07
N PRO A 147 -33.31 9.51 -10.93
CA PRO A 147 -32.64 8.43 -10.22
C PRO A 147 -33.66 7.40 -9.73
N GLU A 148 -33.30 6.11 -9.82
CA GLU A 148 -34.15 5.05 -9.29
C GLU A 148 -34.11 5.00 -7.76
N GLY A 149 -35.23 4.62 -7.14
CA GLY A 149 -35.32 4.39 -5.70
C GLY A 149 -34.50 3.17 -5.26
N LEU A 150 -33.56 3.38 -4.34
CA LEU A 150 -32.79 2.29 -3.72
C LEU A 150 -33.52 1.76 -2.48
N HIS A 151 -34.26 0.67 -2.65
CA HIS A 151 -34.96 0.00 -1.56
C HIS A 151 -34.23 -1.27 -1.13
N LEU A 152 -33.93 -1.37 0.17
CA LEU A 152 -33.30 -2.55 0.76
C LEU A 152 -34.34 -3.60 1.14
N ARG A 153 -33.94 -4.88 1.08
CA ARG A 153 -34.68 -5.99 1.69
C ARG A 153 -34.41 -6.00 3.19
N ALA A 154 -35.31 -6.60 3.99
CA ALA A 154 -35.17 -6.66 5.45
C ALA A 154 -33.79 -7.17 5.92
N TYR A 155 -33.24 -8.21 5.30
CA TYR A 155 -31.89 -8.70 5.64
C TYR A 155 -30.77 -7.73 5.25
N GLN A 156 -30.98 -6.89 4.23
CA GLN A 156 -30.00 -5.88 3.83
C GLN A 156 -30.02 -4.69 4.79
N GLU A 157 -31.18 -4.34 5.34
CA GLU A 157 -31.32 -3.31 6.39
C GLU A 157 -30.51 -3.70 7.64
N GLU A 158 -30.57 -4.96 8.05
CA GLU A 158 -29.74 -5.49 9.13
C GLU A 158 -28.23 -5.36 8.82
N LEU A 159 -27.83 -5.67 7.58
CA LEU A 159 -26.42 -5.61 7.16
C LEU A 159 -25.86 -4.18 7.14
N VAL A 160 -26.67 -3.16 6.81
CA VAL A 160 -26.20 -1.76 6.73
C VAL A 160 -26.18 -1.06 8.08
N GLU A 161 -27.01 -1.50 9.04
CA GLU A 161 -27.22 -0.79 10.31
C GLU A 161 -25.91 -0.43 11.05
N PRO A 162 -24.92 -1.33 11.21
CA PRO A 162 -23.68 -0.98 11.90
C PRO A 162 -22.87 0.10 11.17
N ALA A 163 -22.86 0.05 9.83
CA ALA A 163 -22.15 1.03 8.99
C ALA A 163 -22.82 2.41 9.02
N LEU A 164 -24.16 2.46 9.04
CA LEU A 164 -24.93 3.71 9.18
C LEU A 164 -24.70 4.39 10.53
N ARG A 165 -24.37 3.62 11.58
CA ARG A 165 -23.95 4.16 12.88
C ARG A 165 -22.50 4.64 12.90
N GLY A 166 -21.81 4.66 11.76
CA GLY A 166 -20.42 5.09 11.63
C GLY A 166 -19.38 4.08 12.12
N LYS A 167 -19.75 2.80 12.29
CA LYS A 167 -18.80 1.76 12.70
C LYS A 167 -18.12 1.12 11.49
N ASN A 168 -16.82 0.83 11.63
CA ASN A 168 -16.10 -0.01 10.67
C ASN A 168 -16.73 -1.40 10.66
N THR A 169 -17.24 -1.82 9.50
CA THR A 169 -18.13 -2.98 9.37
C THR A 169 -17.67 -3.90 8.25
N ILE A 170 -17.62 -5.20 8.51
CA ILE A 170 -17.46 -6.24 7.49
C ILE A 170 -18.84 -6.86 7.25
N ALA A 171 -19.43 -6.59 6.09
CA ALA A 171 -20.73 -7.16 5.72
C ALA A 171 -20.54 -8.51 5.01
N CYS A 172 -20.91 -9.59 5.69
CA CYS A 172 -20.81 -10.96 5.17
C CYS A 172 -22.16 -11.43 4.62
N ALA A 173 -22.25 -11.66 3.30
CA ALA A 173 -23.46 -12.19 2.67
C ALA A 173 -23.13 -13.01 1.41
N PRO A 174 -23.94 -14.04 1.07
CA PRO A 174 -23.70 -14.90 -0.08
C PRO A 174 -23.71 -14.15 -1.43
N THR A 175 -23.16 -14.75 -2.48
CA THR A 175 -23.22 -14.18 -3.84
C THR A 175 -24.68 -14.03 -4.29
N GLY A 176 -24.98 -12.97 -5.04
CA GLY A 176 -26.35 -12.67 -5.46
C GLY A 176 -27.25 -12.02 -4.39
N SER A 177 -26.77 -11.84 -3.15
CA SER A 177 -27.56 -11.20 -2.08
C SER A 177 -27.75 -9.68 -2.21
N GLY A 178 -27.15 -9.04 -3.23
CA GLY A 178 -27.21 -7.60 -3.43
C GLY A 178 -26.21 -6.82 -2.55
N LYS A 179 -24.98 -7.33 -2.36
CA LYS A 179 -23.92 -6.64 -1.62
C LYS A 179 -23.55 -5.27 -2.21
N THR A 180 -23.65 -5.13 -3.53
CA THR A 180 -23.40 -3.86 -4.21
C THR A 180 -24.44 -2.83 -3.80
N GLU A 181 -25.73 -3.20 -3.80
CA GLU A 181 -26.83 -2.33 -3.39
C GLU A 181 -26.70 -1.91 -1.91
N VAL A 182 -26.29 -2.83 -1.04
CA VAL A 182 -25.93 -2.55 0.37
C VAL A 182 -24.83 -1.49 0.46
N ALA A 183 -23.74 -1.65 -0.30
CA ALA A 183 -22.62 -0.70 -0.29
C ALA A 183 -23.02 0.68 -0.83
N ILE A 184 -23.80 0.72 -1.91
CA ILE A 184 -24.33 1.97 -2.48
C ILE A 184 -25.25 2.66 -1.47
N TYR A 185 -26.10 1.92 -0.77
CA TYR A 185 -27.00 2.48 0.24
C TYR A 185 -26.23 3.18 1.36
N VAL A 186 -25.18 2.54 1.88
CA VAL A 186 -24.32 3.12 2.91
C VAL A 186 -23.62 4.38 2.39
N ALA A 187 -23.08 4.32 1.17
CA ALA A 187 -22.42 5.46 0.54
C ALA A 187 -23.35 6.67 0.37
N VAL A 188 -24.56 6.45 -0.17
CA VAL A 188 -25.57 7.49 -0.37
C VAL A 188 -26.06 8.06 0.96
N SER A 189 -26.33 7.19 1.94
CA SER A 189 -26.73 7.62 3.28
C SER A 189 -25.66 8.49 3.94
N HIS A 190 -24.38 8.12 3.81
CA HIS A 190 -23.27 8.90 4.31
C HIS A 190 -23.18 10.29 3.67
N LEU A 191 -23.30 10.38 2.34
CA LEU A 191 -23.26 11.66 1.63
C LEU A 191 -24.46 12.54 1.98
N ASN A 192 -25.67 11.99 2.01
CA ASN A 192 -26.89 12.72 2.39
C ASN A 192 -26.80 13.27 3.83
N GLU A 193 -26.31 12.46 4.78
CA GLU A 193 -26.15 12.90 6.17
C GLU A 193 -25.16 14.06 6.27
N LYS A 194 -24.02 13.97 5.57
CA LYS A 194 -22.99 15.01 5.57
C LYS A 194 -23.45 16.28 4.87
N GLU A 195 -24.17 16.15 3.77
CA GLU A 195 -24.81 17.28 3.07
C GLU A 195 -25.81 18.01 3.98
N SER A 196 -26.65 17.28 4.72
CA SER A 196 -27.60 17.88 5.68
C SER A 196 -26.91 18.69 6.79
N LYS A 197 -25.69 18.29 7.17
CA LYS A 197 -24.83 18.96 8.14
C LYS A 197 -23.94 20.04 7.52
N LYS A 198 -24.00 20.22 6.19
CA LYS A 198 -23.11 21.11 5.40
C LYS A 198 -21.62 20.79 5.57
N GLU A 199 -21.30 19.53 5.82
CA GLU A 199 -19.95 19.03 5.95
C GLU A 199 -19.46 18.42 4.62
N PRO A 200 -18.18 18.58 4.26
CA PRO A 200 -17.63 17.91 3.09
C PRO A 200 -17.58 16.39 3.31
N ALA A 201 -17.87 15.64 2.25
CA ALA A 201 -17.78 14.18 2.24
C ALA A 201 -17.38 13.67 0.86
N ARG A 202 -16.81 12.46 0.82
CA ARG A 202 -16.40 11.76 -0.39
C ARG A 202 -16.40 10.27 -0.10
N VAL A 203 -16.87 9.48 -1.04
CA VAL A 203 -16.85 8.02 -0.96
C VAL A 203 -15.88 7.46 -1.99
N ALA A 204 -15.01 6.53 -1.58
CA ALA A 204 -14.18 5.75 -2.48
C ALA A 204 -14.58 4.27 -2.43
N MET A 205 -14.95 3.70 -3.59
CA MET A 205 -15.17 2.27 -3.75
C MET A 205 -13.97 1.64 -4.44
N LEU A 206 -13.31 0.72 -3.73
CA LEU A 206 -12.18 -0.03 -4.26
C LEU A 206 -12.64 -1.36 -4.87
N VAL A 207 -12.28 -1.60 -6.12
CA VAL A 207 -12.61 -2.83 -6.84
C VAL A 207 -11.36 -3.56 -7.34
N PRO A 208 -11.31 -4.89 -7.31
CA PRO A 208 -10.08 -5.63 -7.56
C PRO A 208 -9.68 -5.69 -9.05
N ARG A 209 -10.60 -5.42 -9.99
CA ARG A 209 -10.37 -5.57 -11.43
C ARG A 209 -10.91 -4.37 -12.20
N THR A 210 -10.21 -3.98 -13.26
CA THR A 210 -10.58 -2.86 -14.13
C THR A 210 -12.01 -2.93 -14.66
N PRO A 211 -12.54 -4.06 -15.20
CA PRO A 211 -13.92 -4.09 -15.70
C PRO A 211 -14.98 -3.87 -14.61
N LEU A 212 -14.64 -4.11 -13.35
CA LEU A 212 -15.55 -3.84 -12.24
C LEU A 212 -15.67 -2.34 -11.96
N VAL A 213 -14.69 -1.51 -12.37
CA VAL A 213 -14.77 -0.06 -12.18
C VAL A 213 -15.97 0.49 -12.93
N ASP A 214 -16.05 0.23 -14.23
CA ASP A 214 -17.15 0.71 -15.07
C ASP A 214 -18.49 0.09 -14.65
N GLN A 215 -18.49 -1.19 -14.29
CA GLN A 215 -19.69 -1.88 -13.82
C GLN A 215 -20.24 -1.24 -12.54
N GLN A 216 -19.40 -0.98 -11.54
CA GLN A 216 -19.84 -0.37 -10.29
C GLN A 216 -20.16 1.12 -10.48
N LYS A 217 -19.41 1.85 -11.33
CA LYS A 217 -19.73 3.23 -11.72
C LYS A 217 -21.15 3.31 -12.28
N TYR A 218 -21.50 2.44 -13.23
CA TYR A 218 -22.84 2.38 -13.81
C TYR A 218 -23.91 2.07 -12.74
N ARG A 219 -23.63 1.14 -11.82
CA ARG A 219 -24.53 0.82 -10.70
C ARG A 219 -24.77 2.02 -9.79
N PHE A 220 -23.73 2.81 -9.48
CA PHE A 220 -23.90 4.04 -8.71
C PHE A 220 -24.75 5.05 -9.45
N HIS A 221 -24.43 5.35 -10.71
CA HIS A 221 -25.19 6.32 -11.51
C HIS A 221 -26.70 6.05 -11.46
N LYS A 222 -27.11 4.78 -11.55
CA LYS A 222 -28.51 4.38 -11.46
C LYS A 222 -29.28 5.00 -10.27
N TYR A 223 -28.62 5.16 -9.12
CA TYR A 223 -29.24 5.62 -7.87
C TYR A 223 -28.87 7.07 -7.48
N VAL A 224 -27.81 7.65 -8.05
CA VAL A 224 -27.29 8.98 -7.63
C VAL A 224 -27.21 10.03 -8.73
N ARG A 225 -27.66 9.70 -9.95
CA ARG A 225 -27.78 10.66 -11.08
C ARG A 225 -28.48 11.95 -10.65
N GLY A 226 -28.03 13.09 -11.18
CA GLY A 226 -28.49 14.43 -10.81
C GLY A 226 -28.13 14.91 -9.40
N ARG A 227 -27.61 14.04 -8.51
CA ARG A 227 -27.35 14.39 -7.11
C ARG A 227 -25.88 14.38 -6.73
N TYR A 228 -25.14 13.36 -7.15
CA TYR A 228 -23.71 13.22 -6.84
C TYR A 228 -22.90 12.87 -8.09
N TYR A 229 -21.70 13.46 -8.23
CA TYR A 229 -20.79 13.17 -9.34
C TYR A 229 -20.00 11.88 -9.07
N VAL A 230 -20.16 10.92 -9.98
CA VAL A 230 -19.52 9.60 -9.92
C VAL A 230 -18.55 9.44 -11.07
N GLU A 231 -17.32 9.01 -10.77
CA GLU A 231 -16.33 8.72 -11.81
C GLU A 231 -15.49 7.47 -11.50
N GLY A 232 -15.05 6.80 -12.56
CA GLY A 232 -14.26 5.57 -12.52
C GLY A 232 -12.80 5.82 -12.89
N PHE A 233 -11.85 5.25 -12.14
CA PHE A 233 -10.43 5.35 -12.43
C PHE A 233 -9.75 3.98 -12.45
N HIS A 234 -9.00 3.71 -13.52
CA HIS A 234 -8.18 2.51 -13.68
C HIS A 234 -6.89 2.81 -14.45
N GLY A 235 -5.94 1.88 -14.42
CA GLY A 235 -4.57 2.11 -14.92
C GLY A 235 -4.44 2.44 -16.42
N SER A 236 -5.47 2.14 -17.21
CA SER A 236 -5.53 2.49 -18.64
C SER A 236 -6.19 3.84 -18.94
N GLY A 237 -6.71 4.57 -17.95
CA GLY A 237 -7.26 5.92 -18.12
C GLY A 237 -6.18 6.97 -18.41
N LEU A 238 -6.59 8.10 -19.02
CA LEU A 238 -5.72 9.21 -19.46
C LEU A 238 -4.64 9.54 -18.41
N LYS A 239 -3.37 9.37 -18.80
CA LYS A 239 -2.21 9.79 -18.02
C LYS A 239 -2.02 11.29 -18.28
N GLY A 240 -2.48 12.10 -17.34
CA GLY A 240 -2.28 13.54 -17.35
C GLY A 240 -2.20 14.07 -15.92
N SER A 241 -1.56 15.22 -15.76
CA SER A 241 -1.39 15.97 -14.50
C SER A 241 -2.71 16.26 -13.76
N SER A 242 -3.87 16.11 -14.40
CA SER A 242 -5.19 16.37 -13.82
C SER A 242 -5.84 15.19 -13.08
N ARG A 243 -5.25 13.99 -13.03
CA ARG A 243 -5.94 12.81 -12.44
C ARG A 243 -6.29 13.01 -10.95
N ARG A 244 -5.37 13.61 -10.18
CA ARG A 244 -5.60 13.99 -8.78
C ARG A 244 -6.83 14.89 -8.70
N ASP A 245 -6.85 15.93 -9.51
CA ASP A 245 -7.89 16.95 -9.49
C ASP A 245 -9.24 16.40 -9.96
N SER A 246 -9.25 15.49 -10.94
CA SER A 246 -10.45 14.75 -11.36
C SER A 246 -10.99 13.85 -10.24
N VAL A 247 -10.13 13.16 -9.48
CA VAL A 247 -10.56 12.40 -8.30
C VAL A 247 -11.13 13.34 -7.23
N LEU A 248 -10.49 14.48 -7.00
CA LEU A 248 -10.95 15.48 -6.04
C LEU A 248 -12.28 16.12 -6.46
N ALA A 249 -12.57 16.21 -7.76
CA ALA A 249 -13.84 16.69 -8.30
C ALA A 249 -15.03 15.73 -8.06
N CYS A 250 -14.77 14.50 -7.62
CA CYS A 250 -15.77 13.48 -7.39
C CYS A 250 -16.34 13.48 -5.98
N ASP A 251 -17.64 13.21 -5.91
CA ASP A 251 -18.36 12.89 -4.68
C ASP A 251 -18.24 11.38 -4.39
N ILE A 252 -18.34 10.56 -5.44
CA ILE A 252 -18.11 9.12 -5.40
C ILE A 252 -17.06 8.75 -6.43
N VAL A 253 -16.01 8.05 -5.99
CA VAL A 253 -14.95 7.55 -6.86
C VAL A 253 -14.90 6.03 -6.82
N VAL A 254 -14.92 5.41 -8.00
CA VAL A 254 -14.72 3.96 -8.14
C VAL A 254 -13.34 3.73 -8.73
N MET A 255 -12.48 2.95 -8.08
CA MET A 255 -11.12 2.74 -8.58
C MET A 255 -10.52 1.39 -8.21
N THR A 256 -9.45 1.01 -8.90
CA THR A 256 -8.60 -0.09 -8.42
C THR A 256 -7.67 0.36 -7.29
N PRO A 257 -7.32 -0.50 -6.32
CA PRO A 257 -6.46 -0.12 -5.20
C PRO A 257 -5.11 0.50 -5.61
N GLN A 258 -4.56 0.09 -6.75
CA GLN A 258 -3.30 0.61 -7.28
C GLN A 258 -3.36 2.10 -7.65
N ILE A 259 -4.55 2.68 -7.87
CA ILE A 259 -4.70 4.11 -8.14
C ILE A 259 -4.55 4.96 -6.86
N LEU A 260 -4.79 4.35 -5.69
CA LEU A 260 -4.71 5.02 -4.39
C LEU A 260 -3.29 5.01 -3.80
N LEU A 261 -2.43 4.10 -4.25
CA LEU A 261 -1.05 3.89 -3.80
C LEU A 261 -0.06 4.75 -4.59
#